data_AF-A0A7W1PBP2-F1
#
_entry.id   AF-A0A7W1PBP2-F1
#
_cell.length_a   1.000
_cell.length_b   1.000
_cell.length_c   1.000
_cell.angle_alpha   90.00
_cell.angle_beta   90.00
_cell.angle_gamma   90.00
#
_symmetry.space_group_name_H-M   'P 1'
#
loop_
_entity.id
_entity.type
_entity.pdbx_description
1 polymer ?
#
loop_
_entity_poly.entity_id
_entity_poly.type
_entity_poly.pdbx_seq_one_letter_code
_entity_poly.pdbx_strand_id
1 'polypeptide(L)' 'PLDTWHDLTITLDGRRVRGEMAGGFLVAYELPRPVTGRIGLWTKRDAVTAFRKPLIF' A
#
# COMPACT_ATOMS: atom_id res chain seq x y z
N PRO A 1 -14.21 -7.11 2.96
CA PRO A 1 -15.03 -8.06 2.17
C PRO A 1 -14.54 -8.12 0.71
N LEU A 2 -14.87 -9.18 -0.04
CA LEU A 2 -14.68 -9.19 -1.50
C LEU A 2 -15.67 -8.24 -2.18
N ASP A 3 -15.43 -7.92 -3.45
CA ASP A 3 -16.29 -7.06 -4.31
C ASP A 3 -16.67 -5.70 -3.70
N THR A 4 -15.82 -5.18 -2.81
CA THR A 4 -15.99 -3.88 -2.18
C THR A 4 -14.71 -3.08 -2.31
N TRP A 5 -14.84 -1.76 -2.44
CA TRP A 5 -13.69 -0.88 -2.48
C TRP A 5 -13.13 -0.69 -1.09
N HIS A 6 -11.81 -0.83 -0.97
CA HIS A 6 -11.05 -0.55 0.24
C HIS A 6 -10.00 0.50 -0.07
N ASP A 7 -9.88 1.50 0.78
CA ASP A 7 -8.80 2.47 0.70
C ASP A 7 -7.56 1.88 1.38
N LEU A 8 -6.43 1.89 0.67
CA LEU A 8 -5.13 1.46 1.16
C LEU A 8 -4.20 2.67 1.18
N THR A 9 -3.67 2.99 2.36
CA THR A 9 -2.70 4.07 2.55
C THR A 9 -1.37 3.47 2.96
N ILE A 10 -0.32 3.80 2.21
CA ILE A 10 1.06 3.45 2.55
C ILE A 10 1.81 4.75 2.83
N THR A 11 2.39 4.86 4.02
CA THR A 11 3.27 5.97 4.40
C THR A 11 4.70 5.47 4.52
N LEU A 12 5.63 6.15 3.85
CA LEU A 12 7.06 5.92 3.98
C LEU A 12 7.71 7.16 4.59
N ASP A 13 8.26 7.01 5.80
CA ASP A 13 9.04 8.04 6.49
C ASP A 13 10.46 7.53 6.75
N GLY A 14 11.39 7.94 5.90
CA GLY A 14 12.77 7.46 5.90
C GLY A 14 12.87 5.95 5.65
N ARG A 15 12.96 5.17 6.73
CA ARG A 15 12.99 3.71 6.70
C ARG A 15 11.70 3.06 7.19
N ARG A 16 10.81 3.83 7.82
CA ARG A 16 9.59 3.31 8.41
C ARG A 16 8.49 3.27 7.37
N VAL A 17 7.97 2.08 7.12
CA VAL A 17 6.80 1.83 6.28
C VAL A 17 5.61 1.55 7.18
N ARG A 18 4.49 2.23 6.96
CA ARG A 18 3.22 1.97 7.62
C ARG A 18 2.13 1.74 6.57
N GLY A 19 1.36 0.67 6.75
CA GLY A 19 0.21 0.34 5.93
C GLY A 19 -1.07 0.40 6.74
N GLU A 20 -2.08 1.05 6.17
CA GLU A 20 -3.42 1.19 6.74
C GLU A 20 -4.46 0.84 5.69
N MET A 21 -5.53 0.16 6.09
CA MET A 21 -6.66 -0.15 5.21
C MET A 21 -7.96 0.28 5.85
N ALA A 22 -8.81 0.97 5.08
CA ALA A 22 -10.09 1.49 5.54
C ALA A 22 -9.98 2.28 6.87
N GLY A 23 -8.88 3.04 7.04
CA GLY A 23 -8.61 3.84 8.25
C GLY A 23 -8.09 3.05 9.46
N GLY A 24 -7.93 1.72 9.35
CA GLY A 24 -7.34 0.88 10.39
C GLY A 24 -5.88 0.56 10.15
N PHE A 25 -5.08 0.50 11.23
CA PHE A 25 -3.70 0.02 11.17
C PHE A 25 -3.66 -1.45 10.72
N LEU A 26 -2.87 -1.74 9.69
CA LEU A 26 -2.59 -3.10 9.25
C LEU A 26 -1.18 -3.55 9.66
N VAL A 27 -0.16 -2.76 9.32
CA VAL A 27 1.23 -3.19 9.45
C VAL A 27 2.19 -2.00 9.60
N ALA A 28 3.28 -2.21 10.34
CA ALA A 28 4.45 -1.36 10.36
C ALA A 28 5.70 -2.21 10.13
N TYR A 29 6.63 -1.69 9.35
CA TYR A 29 7.89 -2.37 9.04
C TYR A 29 9.03 -1.35 8.93
N GLU A 30 10.21 -1.72 9.41
CA GLU A 30 11.42 -0.90 9.29
C GLU A 30 12.32 -1.48 8.18
N LEU A 31 12.53 -0.72 7.12
CA LEU A 31 13.43 -1.09 6.04
C LEU A 31 14.89 -1.10 6.53
N PRO A 32 15.75 -1.99 6.01
CA PRO A 32 17.18 -1.99 6.35
C PRO A 32 17.86 -0.65 6.02
N ARG A 33 17.40 0.04 4.97
CA ARG A 33 17.91 1.32 4.48
C ARG A 33 16.79 2.14 3.81
N PRO A 34 16.92 3.48 3.72
CA PRO A 34 15.97 4.31 2.98
C PRO A 34 15.92 3.90 1.50
N VAL A 35 14.76 4.11 0.88
CA VAL A 35 14.55 3.79 -0.54
C VAL A 35 14.01 5.01 -1.29
N THR A 36 14.47 5.17 -2.52
CA THR A 36 13.96 6.16 -3.48
C THR A 36 13.70 5.43 -4.78
N GLY A 37 12.52 5.63 -5.37
CA GLY A 37 12.16 4.87 -6.57
C GLY A 37 10.73 5.11 -7.04
N ARG A 38 10.21 4.13 -7.79
CA ARG A 38 8.85 4.14 -8.35
C ARG A 38 7.90 3.36 -7.46
N ILE A 39 6.64 3.76 -7.49
CA ILE A 39 5.52 3.02 -6.89
C ILE A 39 4.89 2.16 -7.97
N GLY A 40 4.65 0.89 -7.64
CA GLY A 40 3.99 -0.07 -8.53
C GLY A 40 2.75 -0.68 -7.86
N LEU A 41 1.70 -0.86 -8.64
CA LEU A 41 0.53 -1.65 -8.25
C LEU A 41 0.67 -3.04 -8.85
N TRP A 42 0.43 -4.07 -8.05
CA TRP A 42 0.56 -5.45 -8.48
C TRP A 42 -0.63 -6.28 -8.02
N THR A 43 -1.02 -7.25 -8.84
CA THR A 43 -2.05 -8.23 -8.50
C THR A 43 -1.40 -9.61 -8.45
N LYS A 44 -1.88 -10.45 -7.53
CA LYS A 44 -1.50 -11.86 -7.50
C LYS A 44 -2.04 -12.53 -8.78
N ARG A 45 -1.28 -13.49 -9.35
CA ARG A 45 -1.57 -14.12 -10.66
C ARG A 45 -2.99 -14.67 -10.80
N ASP A 46 -3.54 -15.20 -9.72
CA ASP A 46 -4.85 -15.86 -9.63
C ASP A 46 -5.94 -14.94 -9.05
N ALA A 47 -5.69 -13.63 -8.95
CA ALA A 47 -6.62 -12.66 -8.41
C ALA A 47 -7.06 -11.64 -9.47
N VAL A 48 -8.37 -11.39 -9.54
CA VAL A 48 -8.94 -10.24 -10.25
C VAL A 48 -8.97 -9.06 -9.27
N THR A 49 -8.13 -8.06 -9.52
CA THR A 49 -8.01 -6.86 -8.68
C THR A 49 -8.22 -5.62 -9.54
N ALA A 50 -9.00 -4.66 -9.03
CA ALA A 50 -9.16 -3.35 -9.64
C ALA A 50 -8.57 -2.26 -8.73
N PHE A 51 -7.96 -1.25 -9.34
CA PHE A 51 -7.43 -0.08 -8.65
C PHE A 51 -8.10 1.17 -9.19
N ARG A 52 -8.34 2.17 -8.33
CA ARG A 52 -8.88 3.47 -8.76
C ARG A 52 -8.28 4.60 -7.94
N LYS A 53 -8.15 5.78 -8.59
CA LYS A 53 -7.75 7.05 -7.97
C LYS A 53 -6.46 6.95 -7.13
N PRO A 54 -5.33 6.49 -7.70
CA PRO A 54 -4.07 6.52 -6.97
C PRO A 54 -3.69 7.98 -6.68
N LEU A 55 -3.33 8.26 -5.43
CA LEU A 55 -2.77 9.53 -4.97
C LEU A 55 -1.35 9.27 -4.48
N ILE A 56 -0.40 10.02 -5.02
CA ILE A 56 1.03 9.89 -4.72
C ILE A 56 1.55 11.29 -4.42
N PHE A 57 2.16 11.46 -3.25
CA PHE A 57 2.71 12.71 -2.73
C PHE A 57 4.07 12.48 -2.07
#